data_AF-A0A4Y7JP19-F1
#
_entry.id   AF-A0A4Y7JP19-F1
#
_cell.length_a   1.000
_cell.length_b   1.000
_cell.length_c   1.000
_cell.angle_alpha   90.00
_cell.angle_beta   90.00
_cell.angle_gamma   90.00
#
_symmetry.space_group_name_H-M   'P 1'
#
loop_
_entity.id
_entity.type
_entity.pdbx_description
1 polymer ?
#
loop_
_entity_poly.entity_id
_entity_poly.type
_entity_poly.pdbx_seq_one_letter_code
_entity_poly.pdbx_strand_id
1 'polypeptide(L)'
;MPKHYRPPGKKKEGNSAKYSTRTKALRHLQVTLPTFRKLCILKGVFPREPKKKYEGNNKTYYHSKDIAFLQHEPLMEKFRDIRAYDKKIHKAVAKKNDELANRLRSRKPGYTLDRLVKERYPTFIDALRDLDDCLTMVHLFAALPAVESEHIQVKDIHTCRRLSHEWQAYISRTNKLRKTFISVKGTYYQVEIEGQKITWLTPHALQQVITDDVDFKVMLTFLEFYETLLSFINFRLYQEINVNYPPMLDPRLEALGADQYALSKYIAGSSMVESQAGKVKMTVESELKLAQLQHQLPANEPGALMQLVEGITGEDNDDEETRECKGLFKDLKIFLSREVPRESLLFVIPAFGGIVSWDGEGAPFQETDDGITHQIVDRPTQGHVFLSREYVQPQWIYDCVNARILLPTDGYMVGRVPPPHLSPFVDNEAEGYVPEYAEVVRRLKAEAKKEVLPMPGLENLDLDDPQSLVAEGIMSRTEAIEIAQKKLKMDELEKRYHEELQKELQKLPYSAAASSKKNADRIDEEIKDRVDRSAKDVSDMDQIVRTRKQRGLVKAMEMGIEKKAAKVNLLKKRKENIEKAPASKSS
;
A
#
# COMPACT_ATOMS: atom_id res chain seq x y z
N MET A 1 40.27 20.10 56.61
CA MET A 1 40.68 20.51 55.25
C MET A 1 39.45 20.82 54.42
N PRO A 2 39.21 22.07 54.01
CA PRO A 2 38.08 22.39 53.15
C PRO A 2 38.37 21.86 51.74
N LYS A 3 37.47 21.05 51.18
CA LYS A 3 37.56 20.55 49.80
C LYS A 3 37.64 21.76 48.86
N HIS A 4 38.81 22.02 48.28
CA HIS A 4 39.00 23.02 47.25
C HIS A 4 38.12 22.67 46.04
N TYR A 5 36.96 23.33 45.94
CA TYR A 5 36.10 23.24 44.77
C TYR A 5 36.79 24.02 43.64
N ARG A 6 37.49 23.31 42.74
CA ARG A 6 38.02 23.92 41.51
C ARG A 6 36.84 24.53 40.75
N PRO A 7 36.93 25.78 40.26
CA PRO A 7 35.85 26.36 39.47
C PRO A 7 35.58 25.44 38.27
N PRO A 8 34.29 25.13 37.97
CA PRO A 8 33.96 24.21 36.89
C PRO A 8 34.54 24.78 35.60
N GLY A 9 35.49 24.05 35.02
CA GLY A 9 36.10 24.46 33.76
C GLY A 9 35.00 24.63 32.73
N LYS A 10 34.88 25.80 32.10
CA LYS A 10 33.84 26.19 31.11
C LYS A 10 33.58 25.17 29.97
N LYS A 11 34.40 24.12 29.86
CA LYS A 11 34.36 23.06 28.84
C LYS A 11 33.89 21.69 29.35
N LYS A 12 33.63 21.50 30.65
CA LYS A 12 33.30 20.18 31.24
C LYS A 12 31.82 19.97 31.55
N GLU A 13 30.98 21.00 31.42
CA GLU A 13 29.56 20.94 31.77
C GLU A 13 28.69 21.56 30.67
N GLY A 14 27.48 21.03 30.50
CA GLY A 14 26.51 21.49 29.49
C GLY A 14 26.67 20.84 28.11
N ASN A 15 26.36 21.59 27.05
CA ASN A 15 26.36 21.09 25.67
C ASN A 15 27.73 20.58 25.19
N SER A 16 28.82 21.08 25.77
CA SER A 16 30.19 20.64 25.46
C SER A 16 30.49 19.21 25.93
N ALA A 17 29.85 18.74 27.00
CA ALA A 17 29.96 17.37 27.49
C ALA A 17 28.98 16.42 26.76
N LYS A 18 27.78 16.91 26.42
CA LYS A 18 26.73 16.12 25.76
C LYS A 18 27.02 15.79 24.30
N TYR A 19 27.75 16.66 23.61
CA TYR A 19 28.03 16.52 22.18
C TYR A 19 29.52 16.50 21.92
N SER A 20 29.94 15.63 21.01
CA SER A 20 31.31 15.53 20.51
C SER A 20 31.34 15.83 19.01
N THR A 21 32.36 16.53 18.54
CA THR A 21 32.55 16.79 17.11
C THR A 21 33.06 15.54 16.39
N ARG A 22 32.76 15.40 15.10
CA ARG A 22 33.21 14.25 14.28
C ARG A 22 34.70 13.95 14.42
N THR A 23 35.56 14.98 14.40
CA THR A 23 37.03 14.81 14.54
C THR A 23 37.45 14.30 15.92
N LYS A 24 36.69 14.63 16.98
CA LYS A 24 36.93 14.08 18.31
C LYS A 24 36.43 12.64 18.42
N ALA A 25 35.25 12.34 17.86
CA ALA A 25 34.70 10.99 17.80
C ALA A 25 35.67 10.01 17.10
N LEU A 26 36.23 10.42 15.96
CA LEU A 26 37.23 9.63 15.22
C LEU A 26 38.49 9.34 16.05
N ARG A 27 39.01 10.37 16.75
CA ARG A 27 40.19 10.21 17.62
C ARG A 27 39.91 9.32 18.83
N HIS A 28 38.71 9.43 19.40
CA HIS A 28 38.29 8.62 20.54
C HIS A 28 38.15 7.13 20.18
N LEU A 29 37.49 6.84 19.05
CA LEU A 29 37.24 5.49 18.57
C LEU A 29 38.46 4.85 17.86
N GLN A 30 39.46 5.66 17.48
CA GLN A 30 40.67 5.24 16.77
C GLN A 30 40.38 4.55 15.42
N VAL A 31 39.35 5.01 14.72
CA VAL A 31 38.91 4.47 13.42
C VAL A 31 39.11 5.49 12.30
N THR A 32 39.18 4.99 11.06
CA THR A 32 39.22 5.84 9.86
C THR A 32 37.84 6.43 9.56
N LEU A 33 37.79 7.51 8.78
CA LEU A 33 36.51 8.16 8.43
C LEU A 33 35.52 7.23 7.71
N PRO A 34 35.91 6.40 6.73
CA PRO A 34 34.98 5.47 6.07
C PRO A 34 34.41 4.42 7.04
N THR A 35 35.26 3.83 7.88
CA THR A 35 34.82 2.84 8.88
C THR A 35 33.91 3.48 9.93
N PHE A 36 34.18 4.73 10.33
CA PHE A 36 33.30 5.46 11.23
C PHE A 36 31.93 5.72 10.60
N ARG A 37 31.87 6.17 9.34
CA ARG A 37 30.60 6.35 8.61
C ARG A 37 29.82 5.05 8.54
N LYS A 38 30.48 3.95 8.15
CA LYS A 38 29.88 2.61 8.09
C LYS A 38 29.30 2.18 9.44
N LEU A 39 30.07 2.31 10.53
CA LEU A 39 29.60 2.01 11.88
C LEU A 39 28.40 2.87 12.30
N CYS A 40 28.42 4.16 11.96
CA CYS A 40 27.29 5.05 12.26
C CYS A 40 26.02 4.63 11.52
N ILE A 41 26.13 4.21 10.26
CA ILE A 41 25.01 3.75 9.45
C ILE A 41 24.43 2.46 10.02
N LEU A 42 25.30 1.46 10.24
CA LEU A 42 24.90 0.16 10.78
C LEU A 42 24.17 0.31 12.13
N LYS A 43 24.67 1.15 13.04
CA LYS A 43 24.03 1.37 14.35
C LYS A 43 22.92 2.41 14.36
N GLY A 44 22.66 3.13 13.27
CA GLY A 44 21.69 4.22 13.25
C GLY A 44 22.10 5.41 14.13
N VAL A 45 23.39 5.73 14.21
CA VAL A 45 23.89 6.93 14.90
C VAL A 45 23.89 8.12 13.95
N PHE A 46 22.97 9.04 14.18
CA PHE A 46 22.79 10.23 13.34
C PHE A 46 23.50 11.46 13.91
N PRO A 47 24.00 12.37 13.05
CA PRO A 47 24.48 13.67 13.51
C PRO A 47 23.32 14.47 14.14
N ARG A 48 23.63 15.25 15.18
CA ARG A 48 22.67 16.08 15.92
C ARG A 48 23.10 17.53 15.89
N GLU A 49 22.13 18.43 15.83
CA GLU A 49 22.37 19.86 15.94
C GLU A 49 22.18 20.35 17.38
N PRO A 50 23.27 20.74 18.09
CA PRO A 50 23.14 21.27 19.44
C PRO A 50 22.57 22.68 19.41
N LYS A 51 21.71 23.01 20.39
CA LYS A 51 21.12 24.37 20.55
C LYS A 51 22.17 25.50 20.55
N LYS A 52 23.36 25.23 21.10
CA LYS A 52 24.50 26.14 21.05
C LYS A 52 25.72 25.40 20.52
N LYS A 53 26.14 25.73 19.29
CA LYS A 53 27.35 25.19 18.65
C LYS A 53 28.59 25.84 19.29
N TYR A 54 29.42 25.05 19.97
CA TYR A 54 30.54 25.56 20.80
C TYR A 54 31.91 25.50 20.09
N GLU A 55 32.03 24.74 18.99
CA GLU A 55 33.27 24.54 18.23
C GLU A 55 33.18 25.04 16.78
N GLY A 56 32.15 25.85 16.46
CA GLY A 56 31.87 26.42 15.14
C GLY A 56 30.61 25.84 14.47
N ASN A 57 30.06 26.58 13.51
CA ASN A 57 28.83 26.22 12.80
C ASN A 57 29.02 25.13 11.74
N ASN A 58 30.23 25.02 11.17
CA ASN A 58 30.53 24.12 10.05
C ASN A 58 30.89 22.68 10.49
N LYS A 59 30.71 22.36 11.77
CA LYS A 59 31.07 21.04 12.32
C LYS A 59 29.82 20.21 12.56
N THR A 60 29.94 18.92 12.24
CA THR A 60 28.96 17.92 12.61
C THR A 60 29.21 17.43 14.02
N TYR A 61 28.15 17.40 14.82
CA TYR A 61 28.15 16.97 16.20
C TYR A 61 27.39 15.65 16.33
N TYR A 62 27.84 14.81 17.25
CA TYR A 62 27.22 13.55 17.64
C TYR A 62 27.02 13.54 19.15
N HIS A 63 26.08 12.76 19.67
CA HIS A 63 25.97 12.60 21.12
C HIS A 63 27.16 11.80 21.66
N SER A 64 27.70 12.27 22.79
CA SER A 64 28.81 11.58 23.46
C SER A 64 28.40 10.19 23.95
N LYS A 65 27.12 10.00 24.31
CA LYS A 65 26.56 8.69 24.70
C LYS A 65 26.59 7.70 23.54
N ASP A 66 26.16 8.12 22.35
CA ASP A 66 26.15 7.27 21.16
C ASP A 66 27.57 6.85 20.77
N ILE A 67 28.56 7.75 20.92
CA ILE A 67 29.97 7.40 20.68
C ILE A 67 30.50 6.42 21.72
N ALA A 68 30.11 6.57 22.99
CA ALA A 68 30.47 5.60 24.03
C ALA A 68 29.84 4.23 23.76
N PHE A 69 28.60 4.20 23.25
CA PHE A 69 27.94 2.97 22.83
C PHE A 69 28.67 2.31 21.66
N LEU A 70 29.05 3.09 20.63
CA LEU A 70 29.86 2.60 19.50
C LEU A 70 31.19 2.00 19.94
N GLN A 71 31.80 2.49 21.03
CA GLN A 71 33.08 1.97 21.52
C GLN A 71 33.00 0.50 21.99
N HIS A 72 31.85 0.08 22.51
CA HIS A 72 31.64 -1.28 23.01
C HIS A 72 31.06 -2.23 21.96
N GLU A 73 30.98 -1.80 20.69
CA GLU A 73 30.39 -2.59 19.63
C GLU A 73 31.36 -3.68 19.11
N PRO A 74 30.97 -4.96 19.07
CA PRO A 74 31.82 -6.07 18.60
C PRO A 74 32.25 -5.93 17.12
N LEU A 75 31.46 -5.27 16.28
CA LEU A 75 31.82 -5.00 14.88
C LEU A 75 33.12 -4.19 14.76
N MET A 76 33.47 -3.40 15.78
CA MET A 76 34.70 -2.62 15.79
C MET A 76 35.94 -3.52 15.78
N GLU A 77 35.93 -4.60 16.56
CA GLU A 77 37.02 -5.57 16.60
C GLU A 77 37.14 -6.29 15.25
N LYS A 78 36.01 -6.69 14.66
CA LYS A 78 35.98 -7.29 13.32
C LYS A 78 36.56 -6.36 12.26
N PHE A 79 36.25 -5.06 12.29
CA PHE A 79 36.86 -4.10 11.36
C PHE A 79 38.36 -3.92 11.58
N ARG A 80 38.84 -4.02 12.83
CA ARG A 80 40.28 -4.01 13.12
C ARG A 80 40.97 -5.26 12.58
N ASP A 81 40.35 -6.43 12.72
CA ASP A 81 40.85 -7.70 12.17
C ASP A 81 40.92 -7.66 10.64
N ILE A 82 39.85 -7.19 10.00
CA ILE A 82 39.81 -7.02 8.53
C ILE A 82 40.91 -6.07 8.07
N ARG A 83 41.11 -4.95 8.75
CA ARG A 83 42.18 -4.01 8.41
C ARG A 83 43.57 -4.61 8.62
N ALA A 84 43.77 -5.39 9.68
CA ALA A 84 45.04 -6.10 9.91
C ALA A 84 45.28 -7.15 8.82
N TYR A 85 44.22 -7.82 8.38
CA TYR A 85 44.27 -8.80 7.31
C TYR A 85 44.55 -8.17 5.94
N ASP A 86 43.93 -7.03 5.64
CA ASP A 86 44.17 -6.27 4.42
C ASP A 86 45.64 -5.81 4.34
N LYS A 87 46.27 -5.45 5.48
CA LYS A 87 47.73 -5.19 5.51
C LYS A 87 48.56 -6.42 5.14
N LYS A 88 48.13 -7.64 5.53
CA LYS A 88 48.82 -8.88 5.14
C LYS A 88 48.70 -9.12 3.64
N ILE A 89 47.52 -8.88 3.06
CA ILE A 89 47.30 -8.96 1.61
C ILE A 89 48.21 -7.96 0.89
N HIS A 90 48.20 -6.69 1.31
CA HIS A 90 49.05 -5.66 0.70
C HIS A 90 50.54 -6.01 0.80
N LYS A 91 50.98 -6.59 1.93
CA LYS A 91 52.36 -7.06 2.11
C LYS A 91 52.71 -8.20 1.16
N ALA A 92 51.79 -9.14 0.90
CA ALA A 92 52.00 -10.24 -0.04
C ALA A 92 52.08 -9.73 -1.48
N VAL A 93 51.17 -8.82 -1.87
CA VAL A 93 51.16 -8.17 -3.19
C VAL A 93 52.42 -7.33 -3.41
N ALA A 94 52.83 -6.53 -2.42
CA ALA A 94 54.06 -5.74 -2.50
C ALA A 94 55.33 -6.61 -2.63
N LYS A 95 55.29 -7.85 -2.12
CA LYS A 95 56.34 -8.86 -2.28
C LYS A 95 56.23 -9.67 -3.58
N LYS A 96 55.24 -9.37 -4.44
CA LYS A 96 54.93 -10.10 -5.68
C LYS A 96 54.70 -11.60 -5.47
N ASN A 97 54.16 -11.98 -4.30
CA ASN A 97 53.76 -13.37 -4.04
C ASN A 97 52.25 -13.49 -4.30
N ASP A 98 51.90 -13.75 -5.55
CA ASP A 98 50.52 -13.76 -6.03
C ASP A 98 49.72 -14.96 -5.49
N GLU A 99 50.35 -16.12 -5.32
CA GLU A 99 49.70 -17.31 -4.72
C GLU A 99 49.25 -17.04 -3.28
N LEU A 100 50.14 -16.47 -2.47
CA LEU A 100 49.81 -16.11 -1.09
C LEU A 100 48.75 -15.01 -1.06
N ALA A 101 48.84 -14.01 -1.94
CA ALA A 101 47.85 -12.95 -2.02
C ALA A 101 46.46 -13.49 -2.36
N ASN A 102 46.36 -14.41 -3.33
CA ASN A 102 45.10 -15.04 -3.72
C ASN A 102 44.53 -15.94 -2.61
N ARG A 103 45.38 -16.73 -1.94
CA ARG A 103 44.98 -17.51 -0.77
C ARG A 103 44.49 -16.64 0.38
N LEU A 104 45.11 -15.48 0.58
CA LEU A 104 44.65 -14.54 1.59
C LEU A 104 43.31 -13.93 1.19
N ARG A 105 43.13 -13.47 -0.06
CA ARG A 105 41.86 -12.92 -0.55
C ARG A 105 40.69 -13.90 -0.39
N SER A 106 40.88 -15.18 -0.68
CA SER A 106 39.81 -16.18 -0.53
C SER A 106 39.42 -16.45 0.92
N ARG A 107 40.35 -16.28 1.87
CA ARG A 107 40.13 -16.48 3.31
C ARG A 107 39.90 -15.18 4.08
N LYS A 108 39.49 -14.11 3.40
CA LYS A 108 39.23 -12.82 4.05
C LYS A 108 38.14 -13.01 5.13
N PRO A 109 38.36 -12.57 6.38
CA PRO A 109 37.36 -12.70 7.42
C PRO A 109 36.15 -11.82 7.09
N GLY A 110 34.96 -12.43 7.09
CA GLY A 110 33.68 -11.73 7.01
C GLY A 110 33.15 -11.36 8.40
N TYR A 111 32.06 -10.59 8.42
CA TYR A 111 31.24 -10.34 9.60
C TYR A 111 29.77 -10.52 9.22
N THR A 112 28.92 -10.73 10.23
CA THR A 112 27.47 -10.81 10.06
C THR A 112 26.80 -9.67 10.83
N LEU A 113 25.60 -9.28 10.40
CA LEU A 113 24.82 -8.20 11.01
C LEU A 113 23.63 -8.72 11.83
N ASP A 114 23.50 -10.03 11.99
CA ASP A 114 22.35 -10.70 12.62
C ASP A 114 22.04 -10.16 14.02
N ARG A 115 23.08 -10.01 14.83
CA ARG A 115 22.96 -9.47 16.20
C ARG A 115 22.50 -8.01 16.18
N LEU A 116 23.02 -7.23 15.22
CA LEU A 116 22.70 -5.82 15.07
C LEU A 116 21.24 -5.62 14.67
N VAL A 117 20.73 -6.42 13.73
CA VAL A 117 19.33 -6.37 13.30
C VAL A 117 18.41 -6.68 14.48
N LYS A 118 18.69 -7.75 15.26
CA LYS A 118 17.90 -8.12 16.44
C LYS A 118 17.96 -7.09 17.58
N GLU A 119 19.10 -6.44 17.77
CA GLU A 119 19.23 -5.36 18.76
C GLU A 119 18.46 -4.10 18.34
N ARG A 120 18.41 -3.80 17.03
CA ARG A 120 17.73 -2.61 16.50
C ARG A 120 16.22 -2.79 16.38
N TYR A 121 15.78 -4.01 16.05
CA TYR A 121 14.38 -4.37 15.90
C TYR A 121 14.04 -5.53 16.85
N PRO A 122 13.69 -5.23 18.13
CA PRO A 122 13.34 -6.26 19.11
C PRO A 122 12.04 -6.98 18.76
N THR A 123 11.11 -6.28 18.13
CA THR A 123 9.84 -6.83 17.66
C THR A 123 9.79 -6.84 16.13
N PHE A 124 8.99 -7.76 15.58
CA PHE A 124 8.82 -7.86 14.14
C PHE A 124 8.03 -6.70 13.53
N ILE A 125 7.04 -6.18 14.26
CA ILE A 125 6.27 -5.00 13.85
C ILE A 125 7.21 -3.79 13.71
N ASP A 126 8.19 -3.63 14.60
CA ASP A 126 9.19 -2.55 14.48
C ASP A 126 10.07 -2.72 13.23
N ALA A 127 10.38 -3.97 12.83
CA ALA A 127 11.09 -4.24 11.59
C ALA A 127 10.24 -3.93 10.34
N LEU A 128 8.94 -4.25 10.38
CA LEU A 128 8.00 -3.96 9.29
C LEU A 128 7.79 -2.44 9.09
N ARG A 129 7.84 -1.64 10.16
CA ARG A 129 7.70 -0.17 10.06
C ARG A 129 8.82 0.51 9.29
N ASP A 130 10.04 0.00 9.38
CA ASP A 130 11.21 0.55 8.68
C ASP A 130 11.43 -0.11 7.30
N LEU A 131 10.49 -0.96 6.84
CA LEU A 131 10.66 -1.77 5.64
C LEU A 131 10.50 -0.96 4.34
N ASP A 132 9.80 0.17 4.36
CA ASP A 132 9.56 1.03 3.19
C ASP A 132 10.88 1.47 2.50
N ASP A 133 11.80 2.05 3.27
CA ASP A 133 13.11 2.51 2.78
C ASP A 133 13.99 1.32 2.34
N CYS A 134 13.89 0.20 3.05
CA CYS A 134 14.61 -1.02 2.72
C CYS A 134 14.17 -1.56 1.35
N LEU A 135 12.86 -1.68 1.11
CA LEU A 135 12.31 -2.19 -0.14
C LEU A 135 12.61 -1.27 -1.32
N THR A 136 12.45 0.05 -1.15
CA THR A 136 12.77 1.02 -2.22
C THR A 136 14.24 0.91 -2.66
N MET A 137 15.17 0.79 -1.71
CA MET A 137 16.58 0.64 -2.03
C MET A 137 16.90 -0.71 -2.69
N VAL A 138 16.37 -1.82 -2.20
CA VAL A 138 16.60 -3.14 -2.79
C VAL A 138 16.09 -3.20 -4.24
N HIS A 139 14.90 -2.65 -4.51
CA HIS A 139 14.36 -2.59 -5.88
C HIS A 139 15.16 -1.63 -6.78
N LEU A 140 15.72 -0.55 -6.23
CA LEU A 140 16.61 0.33 -6.98
C LEU A 140 17.88 -0.41 -7.41
N PHE A 141 18.57 -1.06 -6.47
CA PHE A 141 19.80 -1.80 -6.78
C PHE A 141 19.57 -3.02 -7.67
N ALA A 142 18.38 -3.63 -7.64
CA ALA A 142 18.00 -4.69 -8.57
C ALA A 142 17.87 -4.19 -10.03
N ALA A 143 17.53 -2.92 -10.24
CA ALA A 143 17.40 -2.30 -11.57
C ALA A 143 18.70 -1.64 -12.08
N LEU A 144 19.69 -1.44 -11.21
CA LEU A 144 20.95 -0.80 -11.57
C LEU A 144 21.90 -1.76 -12.32
N PRO A 145 22.66 -1.27 -13.31
CA PRO A 145 23.70 -2.06 -13.96
C PRO A 145 24.90 -2.27 -13.03
N ALA A 146 25.62 -3.38 -13.21
CA ALA A 146 26.86 -3.64 -12.53
C ALA A 146 27.96 -2.71 -13.06
N VAL A 147 28.45 -1.80 -12.21
CA VAL A 147 29.49 -0.84 -12.58
C VAL A 147 30.64 -0.92 -11.59
N GLU A 148 31.82 -1.28 -12.11
CA GLU A 148 33.02 -1.50 -11.31
C GLU A 148 33.60 -0.20 -10.72
N SER A 149 33.41 0.94 -11.41
CA SER A 149 33.87 2.26 -10.94
C SER A 149 33.24 2.65 -9.60
N GLU A 150 31.96 2.31 -9.40
CA GLU A 150 31.20 2.60 -8.18
C GLU A 150 31.20 1.44 -7.17
N HIS A 151 32.01 0.40 -7.41
CA HIS A 151 32.11 -0.81 -6.58
C HIS A 151 30.81 -1.60 -6.43
N ILE A 152 29.88 -1.47 -7.38
CA ILE A 152 28.63 -2.25 -7.39
C ILE A 152 28.95 -3.64 -7.95
N GLN A 153 28.91 -4.66 -7.09
CA GLN A 153 29.20 -6.03 -7.51
C GLN A 153 27.97 -6.71 -8.10
N VAL A 154 28.18 -7.59 -9.07
CA VAL A 154 27.12 -8.42 -9.67
C VAL A 154 26.41 -9.27 -8.60
N LYS A 155 27.16 -9.69 -7.56
CA LYS A 155 26.62 -10.49 -6.44
C LYS A 155 25.56 -9.72 -5.64
N ASP A 156 25.80 -8.45 -5.39
CA ASP A 156 24.90 -7.60 -4.60
C ASP A 156 23.59 -7.38 -5.39
N ILE A 157 23.70 -7.12 -6.70
CA ILE A 157 22.54 -6.97 -7.60
C ILE A 157 21.70 -8.24 -7.64
N HIS A 158 22.34 -9.41 -7.83
CA HIS A 158 21.61 -10.68 -7.87
C HIS A 158 20.96 -11.02 -6.53
N THR A 159 21.62 -10.69 -5.41
CA THR A 159 21.04 -10.85 -4.06
C THR A 159 19.82 -9.94 -3.88
N CYS A 160 19.91 -8.68 -4.30
CA CYS A 160 18.80 -7.73 -4.26
C CYS A 160 17.61 -8.19 -5.12
N ARG A 161 17.88 -8.67 -6.34
CA ARG A 161 16.87 -9.22 -7.26
C ARG A 161 16.19 -10.46 -6.67
N ARG A 162 16.95 -11.36 -6.04
CA ARG A 162 16.40 -12.53 -5.36
C ARG A 162 15.48 -12.10 -4.21
N LEU A 163 15.95 -11.21 -3.33
CA LEU A 163 15.18 -10.74 -2.17
C LEU A 163 13.91 -9.97 -2.56
N SER A 164 13.94 -9.17 -3.64
CA SER A 164 12.76 -8.47 -4.14
C SER A 164 11.73 -9.43 -4.72
N HIS A 165 12.15 -10.44 -5.48
CA HIS A 165 11.24 -11.46 -6.01
C HIS A 165 10.66 -12.36 -4.90
N GLU A 166 11.44 -12.70 -3.87
CA GLU A 166 10.95 -13.38 -2.66
C GLU A 166 9.85 -12.58 -1.97
N TRP A 167 10.09 -11.28 -1.75
CA TRP A 167 9.09 -10.39 -1.18
C TRP A 167 7.80 -10.33 -2.02
N GLN A 168 7.95 -10.14 -3.32
CA GLN A 168 6.81 -10.07 -4.25
C GLN A 168 6.03 -11.39 -4.28
N ALA A 169 6.69 -12.54 -4.30
CA ALA A 169 6.03 -13.84 -4.34
C ALA A 169 5.26 -14.15 -3.04
N TYR A 170 5.80 -13.75 -1.88
CA TYR A 170 5.07 -13.81 -0.62
C TYR A 170 3.76 -13.01 -0.67
N ILE A 171 3.80 -11.78 -1.19
CA ILE A 171 2.61 -10.93 -1.35
C ILE A 171 1.64 -11.54 -2.35
N SER A 172 2.12 -12.05 -3.48
CA SER A 172 1.25 -12.70 -4.48
C SER A 172 0.54 -13.93 -3.89
N ARG A 173 1.18 -14.67 -2.98
CA ARG A 173 0.56 -15.82 -2.32
C ARG A 173 -0.50 -15.41 -1.29
N THR A 174 -0.20 -14.37 -0.50
CA THR A 174 -1.08 -13.92 0.59
C THR A 174 -2.19 -12.98 0.13
N ASN A 175 -2.09 -12.42 -1.08
CA ASN A 175 -3.04 -11.46 -1.66
C ASN A 175 -3.24 -10.22 -0.77
N LYS A 176 -2.15 -9.75 -0.16
CA LYS A 176 -2.13 -8.60 0.77
C LYS A 176 -1.86 -7.25 0.09
N LEU A 177 -1.87 -7.20 -1.24
CA LEU A 177 -1.70 -5.98 -2.01
C LEU A 177 -2.97 -5.13 -1.96
N ARG A 178 -2.86 -3.85 -1.61
CA ARG A 178 -4.02 -2.97 -1.36
C ARG A 178 -4.16 -1.85 -2.38
N LYS A 179 -3.07 -1.15 -2.69
CA LYS A 179 -3.07 -0.02 -3.63
C LYS A 179 -1.87 -0.09 -4.55
N THR A 180 -2.06 0.35 -5.78
CA THR A 180 -1.01 0.39 -6.81
C THR A 180 -1.09 1.69 -7.59
N PHE A 181 0.02 2.37 -7.84
CA PHE A 181 -0.01 3.62 -8.60
C PHE A 181 1.20 3.76 -9.51
N ILE A 182 0.96 4.01 -10.79
CA ILE A 182 2.03 4.24 -11.75
C ILE A 182 2.35 5.73 -11.76
N SER A 183 3.64 6.05 -11.55
CA SER A 183 4.18 7.39 -11.66
C SER A 183 5.31 7.43 -12.69
N VAL A 184 5.74 8.64 -13.04
CA VAL A 184 6.92 8.87 -13.90
C VAL A 184 8.18 8.28 -13.27
N LYS A 185 8.28 8.26 -11.93
CA LYS A 185 9.45 7.72 -11.21
C LYS A 185 9.50 6.19 -11.19
N GLY A 186 8.36 5.53 -11.33
CA GLY A 186 8.20 4.10 -11.06
C GLY A 186 6.79 3.78 -10.58
N THR A 187 6.58 2.53 -10.15
CA THR A 187 5.31 2.03 -9.62
C THR A 187 5.36 2.00 -8.10
N TYR A 188 4.39 2.65 -7.45
CA TYR A 188 4.18 2.59 -6.01
C TYR A 188 3.25 1.42 -5.68
N TYR A 189 3.65 0.61 -4.71
CA TYR A 189 2.85 -0.48 -4.17
C TYR A 189 2.59 -0.24 -2.69
N GLN A 190 1.38 -0.52 -2.25
CA GLN A 190 1.03 -0.53 -0.83
C GLN A 190 0.47 -1.89 -0.43
N VAL A 191 1.08 -2.48 0.59
CA VAL A 191 0.69 -3.75 1.20
C VAL A 191 0.33 -3.53 2.66
N GLU A 192 -0.55 -4.37 3.18
CA GLU A 192 -0.91 -4.40 4.59
C GLU A 192 -0.57 -5.77 5.19
N ILE A 193 0.39 -5.80 6.12
CA ILE A 193 0.84 -7.01 6.82
C ILE A 193 0.73 -6.75 8.33
N GLU A 194 0.04 -7.62 9.06
CA GLU A 194 -0.16 -7.51 10.52
C GLU A 194 -0.67 -6.11 10.95
N GLY A 195 -1.52 -5.48 10.14
CA GLY A 195 -2.05 -4.12 10.36
C GLY A 195 -1.08 -2.97 10.08
N GLN A 196 0.15 -3.24 9.65
CA GLN A 196 1.12 -2.24 9.21
C GLN A 196 1.03 -2.04 7.70
N LYS A 197 0.81 -0.80 7.27
CA LYS A 197 0.82 -0.40 5.86
C LYS A 197 2.24 -0.07 5.43
N ILE A 198 2.71 -0.77 4.41
CA ILE A 198 4.07 -0.70 3.87
C ILE A 198 3.95 -0.19 2.44
N THR A 199 4.61 0.93 2.14
CA THR A 199 4.56 1.57 0.82
C THR A 199 5.96 1.69 0.26
N TRP A 200 6.21 1.07 -0.89
CA TRP A 200 7.51 1.18 -1.57
C TRP A 200 7.34 1.52 -3.05
N LEU A 201 8.44 1.99 -3.63
CA LEU A 201 8.58 2.38 -5.02
C LEU A 201 9.48 1.36 -5.72
N THR A 202 8.98 0.80 -6.81
CA THR A 202 9.78 0.02 -7.75
C THR A 202 10.06 0.87 -8.97
N PRO A 203 11.33 1.14 -9.33
CA PRO A 203 11.66 1.91 -10.52
C PRO A 203 11.23 1.16 -11.78
N HIS A 204 10.97 1.90 -12.86
CA HIS A 204 10.76 1.28 -14.17
C HIS A 204 12.04 0.58 -14.63
N ALA A 205 11.91 -0.58 -15.28
CA ALA A 205 13.00 -1.38 -15.82
C ALA A 205 13.61 -0.74 -17.08
N LEU A 206 14.16 0.45 -16.90
CA LEU A 206 14.84 1.26 -17.92
C LEU A 206 16.32 1.36 -17.57
N GLN A 207 17.16 1.54 -18.58
CA GLN A 207 18.58 1.75 -18.36
C GLN A 207 18.81 3.05 -17.60
N GLN A 208 19.25 2.94 -16.35
CA GLN A 208 19.53 4.10 -15.51
C GLN A 208 20.92 4.63 -15.80
N VAL A 209 21.02 5.96 -15.90
CA VAL A 209 22.31 6.66 -15.99
C VAL A 209 22.77 6.97 -14.57
N ILE A 210 23.94 6.45 -14.21
CA ILE A 210 24.57 6.69 -12.92
C ILE A 210 25.20 8.08 -12.95
N THR A 211 24.91 8.90 -11.94
CA THR A 211 25.50 10.23 -11.77
C THR A 211 26.60 10.20 -10.71
N ASP A 212 27.68 10.96 -10.94
CA ASP A 212 28.85 11.02 -10.06
C ASP A 212 28.60 11.80 -8.75
N ASP A 213 27.44 12.44 -8.62
CA ASP A 213 27.07 13.25 -7.45
C ASP A 213 26.72 12.40 -6.21
N VAL A 214 26.49 11.10 -6.40
CA VAL A 214 25.99 10.20 -5.34
C VAL A 214 27.13 9.36 -4.76
N ASP A 215 27.26 9.35 -3.43
CA ASP A 215 28.24 8.49 -2.74
C ASP A 215 27.72 7.05 -2.60
N PHE A 216 27.96 6.23 -3.62
CA PHE A 216 27.56 4.81 -3.64
C PHE A 216 28.15 4.00 -2.49
N LYS A 217 29.31 4.38 -1.95
CA LYS A 217 29.92 3.66 -0.80
C LYS A 217 29.03 3.75 0.43
N VAL A 218 28.39 4.89 0.65
CA VAL A 218 27.41 5.06 1.73
C VAL A 218 26.17 4.22 1.43
N MET A 219 25.64 4.28 0.20
CA MET A 219 24.45 3.52 -0.20
C MET A 219 24.67 2.00 -0.06
N LEU A 220 25.83 1.48 -0.44
CA LEU A 220 26.19 0.06 -0.30
C LEU A 220 26.24 -0.38 1.17
N THR A 221 26.63 0.51 2.10
CA THR A 221 26.56 0.18 3.54
C THR A 221 25.13 0.11 4.08
N PHE A 222 24.21 0.91 3.51
CA PHE A 222 22.78 0.76 3.80
C PHE A 222 22.23 -0.52 3.18
N LEU A 223 22.59 -0.79 1.92
CA LEU A 223 22.19 -2.00 1.21
C LEU A 223 22.56 -3.26 1.97
N GLU A 224 23.81 -3.37 2.43
CA GLU A 224 24.28 -4.51 3.22
C GLU A 224 23.44 -4.74 4.49
N PHE A 225 23.03 -3.66 5.16
CA PHE A 225 22.14 -3.77 6.32
C PHE A 225 20.73 -4.22 5.90
N TYR A 226 20.19 -3.61 4.84
CA TYR A 226 18.85 -3.90 4.31
C TYR A 226 18.73 -5.30 3.72
N GLU A 227 19.76 -5.84 3.08
CA GLU A 227 19.80 -7.24 2.63
C GLU A 227 19.64 -8.20 3.81
N THR A 228 20.36 -7.97 4.91
CA THR A 228 20.23 -8.81 6.12
C THR A 228 18.86 -8.64 6.77
N LEU A 229 18.35 -7.41 6.89
CA LEU A 229 17.02 -7.13 7.44
C LEU A 229 15.92 -7.82 6.65
N LEU A 230 15.90 -7.65 5.33
CA LEU A 230 14.90 -8.24 4.44
C LEU A 230 14.99 -9.77 4.43
N SER A 231 16.20 -10.35 4.52
CA SER A 231 16.39 -11.80 4.66
C SER A 231 15.75 -12.34 5.95
N PHE A 232 15.90 -11.64 7.09
CA PHE A 232 15.24 -12.03 8.35
C PHE A 232 13.72 -11.92 8.27
N ILE A 233 13.21 -10.87 7.62
CA ILE A 233 11.78 -10.66 7.43
C ILE A 233 11.20 -11.74 6.52
N ASN A 234 11.79 -11.98 5.34
CA ASN A 234 11.37 -13.03 4.43
C ASN A 234 11.42 -14.40 5.11
N PHE A 235 12.47 -14.71 5.87
CA PHE A 235 12.54 -15.97 6.63
C PHE A 235 11.32 -16.17 7.54
N ARG A 236 10.96 -15.16 8.33
CA ARG A 236 9.79 -15.24 9.22
C ARG A 236 8.48 -15.32 8.43
N LEU A 237 8.31 -14.50 7.40
CA LEU A 237 7.11 -14.47 6.57
C LEU A 237 6.87 -15.79 5.83
N TYR A 238 7.93 -16.42 5.33
CA TYR A 238 7.83 -17.73 4.69
C TYR A 238 7.54 -18.84 5.70
N GLN A 239 8.09 -18.74 6.92
CA GLN A 239 7.75 -19.64 8.02
C GLN A 239 6.27 -19.52 8.42
N GLU A 240 5.68 -18.31 8.37
CA GLU A 240 4.25 -18.09 8.61
C GLU A 240 3.35 -18.78 7.55
N ILE A 241 3.82 -18.92 6.29
CA ILE A 241 3.12 -19.68 5.23
C ILE A 241 3.51 -21.17 5.23
N ASN A 242 4.36 -21.63 6.16
CA ASN A 242 4.92 -22.98 6.19
C ASN A 242 5.70 -23.36 4.91
N VAL A 243 6.35 -22.39 4.25
CA VAL A 243 7.23 -22.66 3.11
C VAL A 243 8.67 -22.64 3.55
N ASN A 244 9.47 -23.63 3.13
CA ASN A 244 10.88 -23.68 3.47
C ASN A 244 11.66 -22.50 2.85
N TYR A 245 12.52 -21.86 3.65
CA TYR A 245 13.36 -20.73 3.26
C TYR A 245 14.85 -21.11 3.35
N PRO A 246 15.69 -20.77 2.36
CA PRO A 246 15.36 -20.08 1.11
C PRO A 246 14.60 -20.99 0.12
N PRO A 247 13.72 -20.43 -0.72
CA PRO A 247 12.97 -21.21 -1.69
C PRO A 247 13.88 -21.76 -2.80
N MET A 248 13.65 -23.01 -3.19
CA MET A 248 14.42 -23.65 -4.26
C MET A 248 13.80 -23.30 -5.62
N LEU A 249 14.48 -22.46 -6.39
CA LEU A 249 14.04 -22.09 -7.74
C LEU A 249 14.45 -23.14 -8.77
N ASP A 250 13.63 -23.33 -9.80
CA ASP A 250 13.98 -24.14 -10.97
C ASP A 250 15.03 -23.38 -11.82
N PRO A 251 16.26 -23.92 -11.98
CA PRO A 251 17.32 -23.24 -12.73
C PRO A 251 16.94 -22.90 -14.18
N ARG A 252 16.01 -23.65 -14.77
CA ARG A 252 15.53 -23.37 -16.14
C ARG A 252 14.70 -22.09 -16.19
N LEU A 253 13.78 -21.91 -15.24
CA LEU A 253 12.93 -20.71 -15.19
C LEU A 253 13.72 -19.47 -14.75
N GLU A 254 14.75 -19.68 -13.92
CA GLU A 254 15.70 -18.63 -13.54
C GLU A 254 16.53 -18.14 -14.74
N ALA A 255 17.04 -19.07 -15.56
CA ALA A 255 17.78 -18.73 -16.78
C ALA A 255 16.92 -17.93 -17.79
N LEU A 256 15.60 -18.13 -17.76
CA LEU A 256 14.63 -17.43 -18.61
C LEU A 256 14.16 -16.08 -18.02
N GLY A 257 14.71 -15.67 -16.86
CA GLY A 257 14.32 -14.44 -16.16
C GLY A 257 12.87 -14.45 -15.71
N ALA A 258 12.32 -15.63 -15.43
CA ALA A 258 10.96 -15.84 -14.93
C ALA A 258 10.95 -16.17 -13.42
N ASP A 259 11.93 -15.65 -12.68
CA ASP A 259 12.20 -15.93 -11.26
C ASP A 259 10.94 -15.81 -10.40
N GLN A 260 10.18 -14.74 -10.60
CA GLN A 260 8.96 -14.47 -9.85
C GLN A 260 7.85 -15.51 -10.13
N TYR A 261 7.72 -15.99 -11.37
CA TYR A 261 6.79 -17.06 -11.72
C TYR A 261 7.27 -18.44 -11.24
N ALA A 262 8.58 -18.68 -11.32
CA ALA A 262 9.19 -19.88 -10.75
C ALA A 262 8.91 -19.97 -9.25
N LEU A 263 9.01 -18.84 -8.56
CA LEU A 263 8.80 -18.76 -7.13
C LEU A 263 7.33 -18.90 -6.74
N SER A 264 6.41 -18.26 -7.46
CA SER A 264 4.98 -18.45 -7.24
C SER A 264 4.56 -19.90 -7.45
N LYS A 265 5.11 -20.57 -8.47
CA LYS A 265 4.92 -22.00 -8.73
C LYS A 265 5.49 -22.88 -7.63
N TYR A 266 6.69 -22.57 -7.12
CA TYR A 266 7.30 -23.30 -6.02
C TYR A 266 6.47 -23.21 -4.72
N ILE A 267 5.99 -22.02 -4.38
CA ILE A 267 5.14 -21.78 -3.21
C ILE A 267 3.81 -22.53 -3.37
N ALA A 268 3.20 -22.49 -4.55
CA ALA A 268 1.98 -23.25 -4.84
C ALA A 268 2.22 -24.76 -4.72
N GLY A 269 3.31 -25.28 -5.30
CA GLY A 269 3.68 -26.69 -5.25
C GLY A 269 3.96 -27.21 -3.85
N SER A 270 4.65 -26.44 -3.01
CA SER A 270 4.96 -26.83 -1.63
C SER A 270 3.69 -27.07 -0.79
N SER A 271 2.66 -26.24 -0.99
CA SER A 271 1.37 -26.41 -0.30
C SER A 271 0.58 -27.65 -0.77
N MET A 272 0.72 -28.08 -2.03
CA MET A 272 0.05 -29.28 -2.54
C MET A 272 0.69 -30.57 -2.01
N VAL A 273 2.01 -30.58 -1.85
CA VAL A 273 2.75 -31.73 -1.28
C VAL A 273 2.40 -31.93 0.20
N GLU A 274 2.26 -30.86 0.97
CA GLU A 274 1.76 -30.94 2.36
C GLU A 274 0.27 -31.27 2.46
N SER A 275 -0.56 -30.81 1.53
CA SER A 275 -1.99 -31.19 1.50
C SER A 275 -2.19 -32.70 1.25
N GLN A 276 -1.25 -33.36 0.58
CA GLN A 276 -1.28 -34.81 0.35
C GLN A 276 -0.53 -35.61 1.45
N ALA A 277 0.63 -35.14 1.92
CA ALA A 277 1.37 -35.80 3.00
C ALA A 277 0.73 -35.59 4.39
N GLY A 278 0.15 -34.41 4.61
CA GLY A 278 -0.60 -34.04 5.81
C GLY A 278 -1.93 -34.77 5.89
N LYS A 279 -2.64 -35.00 4.77
CA LYS A 279 -3.87 -35.82 4.77
C LYS A 279 -3.64 -37.24 5.25
N VAL A 280 -2.52 -37.88 4.89
CA VAL A 280 -2.24 -39.28 5.26
C VAL A 280 -1.68 -39.42 6.68
N LYS A 281 -0.86 -38.48 7.16
CA LYS A 281 -0.36 -38.52 8.56
C LYS A 281 -1.39 -38.02 9.56
N MET A 282 -2.15 -36.97 9.24
CA MET A 282 -3.19 -36.44 10.13
C MET A 282 -4.36 -37.40 10.27
N THR A 283 -4.84 -38.06 9.21
CA THR A 283 -5.96 -39.02 9.34
C THR A 283 -5.62 -40.18 10.26
N VAL A 284 -4.42 -40.77 10.15
CA VAL A 284 -4.02 -41.90 10.99
C VAL A 284 -3.81 -41.49 12.45
N GLU A 285 -3.17 -40.34 12.73
CA GLU A 285 -3.00 -39.86 14.11
C GLU A 285 -4.31 -39.32 14.73
N SER A 286 -5.18 -38.70 13.93
CA SER A 286 -6.47 -38.21 14.41
C SER A 286 -7.48 -39.33 14.61
N GLU A 287 -7.50 -40.40 13.78
CA GLU A 287 -8.31 -41.61 14.03
C GLU A 287 -7.86 -42.35 15.30
N LEU A 288 -6.55 -42.47 15.54
CA LEU A 288 -6.01 -43.08 16.77
C LEU A 288 -6.33 -42.24 18.03
N LYS A 289 -6.24 -40.91 17.94
CA LYS A 289 -6.61 -40.00 19.04
C LYS A 289 -8.12 -39.92 19.26
N LEU A 290 -8.95 -39.93 18.20
CA LEU A 290 -10.41 -39.99 18.28
C LEU A 290 -10.87 -41.30 18.91
N ALA A 291 -10.27 -42.44 18.54
CA ALA A 291 -10.58 -43.74 19.13
C ALA A 291 -10.18 -43.81 20.62
N GLN A 292 -9.06 -43.18 21.01
CA GLN A 292 -8.64 -43.08 22.42
C GLN A 292 -9.52 -42.14 23.24
N LEU A 293 -10.01 -41.04 22.65
CA LEU A 293 -10.90 -40.07 23.31
C LEU A 293 -12.34 -40.59 23.42
N GLN A 294 -12.84 -41.35 22.45
CA GLN A 294 -14.16 -42.01 22.52
C GLN A 294 -14.27 -43.00 23.69
N HIS A 295 -13.16 -43.59 24.13
CA HIS A 295 -13.14 -44.54 25.23
C HIS A 295 -13.07 -43.89 26.62
N GLN A 296 -12.87 -42.57 26.72
CA GLN A 296 -12.62 -41.85 27.98
C GLN A 296 -13.71 -40.84 28.38
N LEU A 297 -14.80 -40.68 27.62
CA LEU A 297 -15.85 -39.72 27.95
C LEU A 297 -17.18 -40.40 28.29
N PRO A 298 -17.83 -40.06 29.43
CA PRO A 298 -19.19 -40.48 29.74
C PRO A 298 -20.21 -39.82 28.79
N ALA A 299 -21.25 -40.58 28.40
CA ALA A 299 -22.18 -40.31 27.30
C ALA A 299 -23.17 -39.14 27.48
N ASN A 300 -22.81 -38.07 28.21
CA ASN A 300 -23.65 -36.89 28.36
C ASN A 300 -22.87 -35.62 28.01
N GLU A 301 -23.12 -35.14 26.79
CA GLU A 301 -23.12 -33.74 26.31
C GLU A 301 -22.63 -33.69 24.84
N PRO A 302 -23.55 -33.77 23.86
CA PRO A 302 -23.23 -33.79 22.43
C PRO A 302 -22.86 -32.41 21.85
N GLY A 303 -22.23 -31.54 22.64
CA GLY A 303 -21.84 -30.17 22.25
C GLY A 303 -20.33 -29.90 22.24
N ALA A 304 -19.58 -30.54 23.14
CA ALA A 304 -18.14 -30.25 23.31
C ALA A 304 -17.27 -30.72 22.13
N LEU A 305 -17.71 -31.72 21.38
CA LEU A 305 -16.98 -32.25 20.23
C LEU A 305 -17.09 -31.31 19.00
N MET A 306 -18.20 -30.58 18.85
CA MET A 306 -18.41 -29.65 17.74
C MET A 306 -17.50 -28.41 17.88
N GLN A 307 -17.36 -27.90 19.10
CA GLN A 307 -16.52 -26.74 19.41
C GLN A 307 -15.00 -27.02 19.27
N LEU A 308 -14.58 -28.27 19.49
CA LEU A 308 -13.19 -28.69 19.26
C LEU A 308 -12.87 -29.00 17.79
N VAL A 309 -13.88 -29.37 17.00
CA VAL A 309 -13.73 -29.58 15.54
C VAL A 309 -13.75 -28.25 14.79
N GLU A 310 -14.56 -27.27 15.22
CA GLU A 310 -14.52 -25.89 14.71
C GLU A 310 -13.16 -25.21 14.93
N GLY A 311 -12.48 -25.50 16.04
CA GLY A 311 -11.13 -24.99 16.30
C GLY A 311 -10.00 -25.59 15.46
N ILE A 312 -10.25 -26.64 14.66
CA ILE A 312 -9.24 -27.32 13.81
C ILE A 312 -9.45 -27.00 12.32
N THR A 313 -10.68 -26.69 11.91
CA THR A 313 -10.93 -26.04 10.62
C THR A 313 -10.55 -24.57 10.77
N GLY A 314 -9.28 -24.25 10.47
CA GLY A 314 -8.75 -22.88 10.58
C GLY A 314 -9.75 -21.88 10.02
N GLU A 315 -10.40 -21.15 10.91
CA GLU A 315 -11.13 -19.95 10.56
C GLU A 315 -10.13 -19.05 9.84
N ASP A 316 -10.40 -18.79 8.57
CA ASP A 316 -9.67 -17.83 7.76
C ASP A 316 -9.77 -16.47 8.47
N ASN A 317 -8.82 -16.20 9.37
CA ASN A 317 -8.54 -14.91 10.01
C ASN A 317 -8.03 -13.88 8.98
N ASP A 318 -8.40 -14.06 7.71
CA ASP A 318 -8.12 -13.15 6.64
C ASP A 318 -9.15 -12.02 6.71
N ASP A 319 -8.63 -10.81 6.85
CA ASP A 319 -9.41 -9.57 6.78
C ASP A 319 -10.37 -9.62 5.59
N GLU A 320 -11.58 -9.09 5.77
CA GLU A 320 -12.62 -9.04 4.73
C GLU A 320 -12.09 -8.40 3.44
N GLU A 321 -11.20 -7.41 3.55
CA GLU A 321 -10.50 -6.80 2.41
C GLU A 321 -9.62 -7.79 1.63
N THR A 322 -8.96 -8.71 2.33
CA THR A 322 -8.11 -9.74 1.70
C THR A 322 -8.97 -10.72 0.90
N ARG A 323 -10.19 -11.03 1.37
CA ARG A 323 -11.14 -11.87 0.62
C ARG A 323 -11.64 -11.19 -0.65
N GLU A 324 -11.96 -9.90 -0.60
CA GLU A 324 -12.32 -9.12 -1.80
C GLU A 324 -11.17 -9.11 -2.81
N CYS A 325 -9.93 -8.87 -2.37
CA CYS A 325 -8.76 -8.85 -3.25
C CYS A 325 -8.46 -10.23 -3.87
N LYS A 326 -8.64 -11.33 -3.12
CA LYS A 326 -8.47 -12.71 -3.62
C LYS A 326 -9.45 -13.06 -4.74
N GLY A 327 -10.64 -12.48 -4.73
CA GLY A 327 -11.71 -12.80 -5.69
C GLY A 327 -11.65 -12.02 -7.00
N LEU A 328 -10.89 -10.92 -7.08
CA LEU A 328 -11.03 -9.94 -8.16
C LEU A 328 -10.72 -10.51 -9.56
N PHE A 329 -9.66 -11.30 -9.70
CA PHE A 329 -9.26 -11.88 -11.00
C PHE A 329 -9.33 -13.42 -11.04
N LYS A 330 -10.03 -14.07 -10.10
CA LYS A 330 -10.00 -15.53 -9.91
C LYS A 330 -10.29 -16.35 -11.17
N ASP A 331 -11.24 -15.90 -11.99
CA ASP A 331 -11.68 -16.60 -13.21
C ASP A 331 -11.07 -16.00 -14.49
N LEU A 332 -10.19 -15.01 -14.35
CA LEU A 332 -9.61 -14.28 -15.47
C LEU A 332 -8.26 -14.85 -15.87
N LYS A 333 -8.21 -15.33 -17.11
CA LYS A 333 -6.97 -15.70 -17.80
C LYS A 333 -6.51 -14.53 -18.66
N ILE A 334 -5.39 -13.95 -18.25
CA ILE A 334 -4.85 -12.72 -18.82
C ILE A 334 -3.54 -13.00 -19.57
N PHE A 335 -3.46 -12.55 -20.81
CA PHE A 335 -2.26 -12.67 -21.64
C PHE A 335 -1.56 -11.31 -21.79
N LEU A 336 -0.24 -11.28 -21.57
CA LEU A 336 0.60 -10.09 -21.69
C LEU A 336 1.35 -10.07 -23.02
N SER A 337 1.13 -9.04 -23.83
CA SER A 337 1.93 -8.79 -25.03
C SER A 337 3.33 -8.24 -24.69
N ARG A 338 4.28 -8.43 -25.63
CA ARG A 338 5.72 -8.14 -25.47
C ARG A 338 6.08 -6.72 -25.03
N GLU A 339 5.23 -5.73 -25.32
CA GLU A 339 5.51 -4.32 -25.05
C GLU A 339 5.17 -3.87 -23.64
N VAL A 340 4.30 -4.62 -22.99
CA VAL A 340 3.77 -4.25 -21.69
C VAL A 340 4.82 -4.56 -20.62
N PRO A 341 4.98 -3.74 -19.55
CA PRO A 341 5.93 -4.02 -18.47
C PRO A 341 5.59 -5.33 -17.74
N ARG A 342 6.25 -6.41 -18.15
CA ARG A 342 6.01 -7.79 -17.69
C ARG A 342 6.17 -7.92 -16.17
N GLU A 343 7.27 -7.42 -15.61
CA GLU A 343 7.60 -7.60 -14.18
C GLU A 343 6.52 -7.04 -13.26
N SER A 344 6.00 -5.86 -13.60
CA SER A 344 4.97 -5.17 -12.82
C SER A 344 3.63 -5.93 -12.85
N LEU A 345 3.19 -6.38 -14.03
CA LEU A 345 1.90 -7.07 -14.17
C LEU A 345 1.95 -8.53 -13.71
N LEU A 346 3.09 -9.20 -13.86
CA LEU A 346 3.32 -10.54 -13.31
C LEU A 346 3.27 -10.54 -11.78
N PHE A 347 3.51 -9.40 -11.14
CA PHE A 347 3.30 -9.21 -9.71
C PHE A 347 1.85 -8.94 -9.35
N VAL A 348 1.23 -7.95 -10.00
CA VAL A 348 -0.11 -7.49 -9.65
C VAL A 348 -1.15 -8.57 -9.93
N ILE A 349 -1.17 -9.18 -11.11
CA ILE A 349 -2.25 -10.11 -11.51
C ILE A 349 -2.38 -11.31 -10.55
N PRO A 350 -1.30 -12.05 -10.24
CA PRO A 350 -1.39 -13.17 -9.29
C PRO A 350 -1.70 -12.74 -7.86
N ALA A 351 -1.33 -11.52 -7.45
CA ALA A 351 -1.65 -10.99 -6.12
C ALA A 351 -3.14 -10.68 -5.91
N PHE A 352 -3.94 -10.72 -6.98
CA PHE A 352 -5.40 -10.60 -6.96
C PHE A 352 -6.10 -11.88 -7.47
N GLY A 353 -5.37 -13.00 -7.47
CA GLY A 353 -5.90 -14.32 -7.82
C GLY A 353 -5.97 -14.65 -9.32
N GLY A 354 -5.44 -13.78 -10.19
CA GLY A 354 -5.51 -13.98 -11.64
C GLY A 354 -4.42 -14.89 -12.20
N ILE A 355 -4.72 -15.55 -13.33
CA ILE A 355 -3.75 -16.38 -14.06
C ILE A 355 -3.15 -15.54 -15.19
N VAL A 356 -1.83 -15.40 -15.17
CA VAL A 356 -1.07 -14.59 -16.14
C VAL A 356 -0.18 -15.46 -17.02
N SER A 357 -0.13 -15.14 -18.31
CA SER A 357 0.89 -15.65 -19.24
C SER A 357 1.47 -14.53 -20.07
N TRP A 358 2.62 -14.78 -20.70
CA TRP A 358 3.33 -13.83 -21.56
C TRP A 358 3.84 -14.54 -22.81
N ASP A 359 4.20 -13.75 -23.82
CA ASP A 359 4.87 -14.25 -25.01
C ASP A 359 6.35 -14.58 -24.72
N GLY A 360 6.72 -15.87 -24.78
CA GLY A 360 8.10 -16.33 -24.60
C GLY A 360 8.24 -17.73 -23.99
N GLU A 361 9.47 -18.25 -24.01
CA GLU A 361 9.78 -19.53 -23.36
C GLU A 361 9.61 -19.44 -21.83
N GLY A 362 8.96 -20.44 -21.23
CA GLY A 362 8.67 -20.49 -19.79
C GLY A 362 7.29 -19.98 -19.38
N ALA A 363 6.49 -19.50 -20.35
CA ALA A 363 5.11 -19.09 -20.13
C ALA A 363 4.18 -20.29 -19.85
N PRO A 364 3.13 -20.15 -19.00
CA PRO A 364 2.21 -21.23 -18.68
C PRO A 364 1.31 -21.67 -19.85
N PHE A 365 0.91 -20.74 -20.71
CA PHE A 365 0.01 -20.99 -21.85
C PHE A 365 0.34 -20.06 -23.03
N GLN A 366 0.05 -20.49 -24.25
CA GLN A 366 0.45 -19.78 -25.47
C GLN A 366 -0.62 -18.79 -25.94
N GLU A 367 -0.25 -17.86 -26.83
CA GLU A 367 -1.19 -16.89 -27.40
C GLU A 367 -2.35 -17.56 -28.16
N THR A 368 -2.19 -18.80 -28.61
CA THR A 368 -3.21 -19.54 -29.37
C THR A 368 -4.32 -20.15 -28.50
N ASP A 369 -4.24 -20.07 -27.17
CA ASP A 369 -5.19 -20.77 -26.30
C ASP A 369 -6.56 -20.07 -26.24
N ASP A 370 -7.62 -20.80 -26.57
CA ASP A 370 -9.00 -20.26 -26.62
C ASP A 370 -9.56 -19.87 -25.24
N GLY A 371 -8.94 -20.35 -24.15
CA GLY A 371 -9.36 -20.03 -22.79
C GLY A 371 -8.93 -18.65 -22.28
N ILE A 372 -8.22 -17.85 -23.09
CA ILE A 372 -7.79 -16.50 -22.71
C ILE A 372 -9.01 -15.58 -22.76
N THR A 373 -9.24 -14.83 -21.68
CA THR A 373 -10.37 -13.88 -21.57
C THR A 373 -9.95 -12.47 -21.97
N HIS A 374 -8.81 -12.01 -21.44
CA HIS A 374 -8.31 -10.65 -21.64
C HIS A 374 -6.88 -10.70 -22.18
N GLN A 375 -6.60 -9.85 -23.16
CA GLN A 375 -5.27 -9.68 -23.73
C GLN A 375 -4.84 -8.21 -23.55
N ILE A 376 -3.73 -8.01 -22.84
CA ILE A 376 -3.23 -6.67 -22.53
C ILE A 376 -2.25 -6.22 -23.60
N VAL A 377 -2.57 -5.09 -24.23
CA VAL A 377 -1.80 -4.55 -25.35
C VAL A 377 -1.68 -3.04 -25.22
N ASP A 378 -0.49 -2.53 -25.52
CA ASP A 378 -0.14 -1.11 -25.49
C ASP A 378 0.29 -0.62 -26.88
N ARG A 379 -0.49 -1.00 -27.91
CA ARG A 379 -0.34 -0.52 -29.30
C ARG A 379 -1.53 0.34 -29.69
N PRO A 380 -1.37 1.25 -30.65
CA PRO A 380 -2.51 1.97 -31.23
C PRO A 380 -3.40 1.05 -32.07
N THR A 381 -2.86 0.00 -32.66
CA THR A 381 -3.58 -0.96 -33.50
C THR A 381 -3.10 -2.39 -33.27
N GLN A 382 -4.05 -3.32 -33.26
CA GLN A 382 -3.79 -4.76 -33.18
C GLN A 382 -4.07 -5.39 -34.54
N GLY A 383 -3.13 -6.21 -35.04
CA GLY A 383 -3.28 -6.90 -36.32
C GLY A 383 -4.26 -8.08 -36.25
N HIS A 384 -3.92 -9.08 -35.43
CA HIS A 384 -4.77 -10.25 -35.22
C HIS A 384 -5.63 -10.06 -33.97
N VAL A 385 -6.95 -10.06 -34.16
CA VAL A 385 -7.95 -9.90 -33.10
C VAL A 385 -8.75 -11.19 -33.04
N PHE A 386 -8.75 -11.85 -31.90
CA PHE A 386 -9.63 -12.98 -31.61
C PHE A 386 -10.95 -12.43 -31.06
N LEU A 387 -12.09 -12.82 -31.66
CA LEU A 387 -13.40 -12.32 -31.22
C LEU A 387 -13.81 -12.81 -29.83
N SER A 388 -13.20 -13.89 -29.34
CA SER A 388 -13.43 -14.43 -28.00
C SER A 388 -12.75 -13.65 -26.88
N ARG A 389 -11.92 -12.64 -27.21
CA ARG A 389 -11.03 -11.97 -26.26
C ARG A 389 -11.28 -10.48 -26.21
N GLU A 390 -11.14 -9.92 -25.01
CA GLU A 390 -11.15 -8.48 -24.81
C GLU A 390 -9.73 -7.91 -24.82
N TYR A 391 -9.52 -6.91 -25.67
CA TYR A 391 -8.23 -6.24 -25.83
C TYR A 391 -8.22 -4.93 -25.05
N VAL A 392 -7.43 -4.87 -23.99
CA VAL A 392 -7.41 -3.76 -23.03
C VAL A 392 -6.01 -3.22 -22.80
N GLN A 393 -5.92 -1.94 -22.47
CA GLN A 393 -4.67 -1.29 -22.08
C GLN A 393 -4.25 -1.69 -20.65
N PRO A 394 -2.93 -1.69 -20.35
CA PRO A 394 -2.43 -2.09 -19.03
C PRO A 394 -2.97 -1.22 -17.87
N GLN A 395 -3.36 0.02 -18.15
CA GLN A 395 -3.95 0.91 -17.16
C GLN A 395 -5.21 0.33 -16.50
N TRP A 396 -6.02 -0.43 -17.26
CA TRP A 396 -7.24 -1.06 -16.76
C TRP A 396 -7.00 -1.91 -15.51
N ILE A 397 -5.88 -2.65 -15.46
CA ILE A 397 -5.55 -3.50 -14.30
C ILE A 397 -5.31 -2.66 -13.05
N TYR A 398 -4.51 -1.60 -13.15
CA TYR A 398 -4.19 -0.76 -11.99
C TYR A 398 -5.42 -0.02 -11.49
N ASP A 399 -6.27 0.45 -12.40
CA ASP A 399 -7.52 1.12 -12.04
C ASP A 399 -8.52 0.14 -11.41
N CYS A 400 -8.64 -1.10 -11.91
CA CYS A 400 -9.48 -2.15 -11.30
C CYS A 400 -9.00 -2.51 -9.89
N VAL A 401 -7.69 -2.65 -9.72
CA VAL A 401 -7.06 -2.95 -8.43
C VAL A 401 -7.35 -1.86 -7.40
N ASN A 402 -7.19 -0.60 -7.78
CA ASN A 402 -7.45 0.53 -6.89
C ASN A 402 -8.95 0.71 -6.58
N ALA A 403 -9.81 0.45 -7.56
CA ALA A 403 -11.26 0.52 -7.38
C ALA A 403 -11.80 -0.65 -6.55
N ARG A 404 -11.07 -1.77 -6.52
CA ARG A 404 -11.47 -3.09 -5.98
C ARG A 404 -12.70 -3.67 -6.69
N ILE A 405 -12.90 -3.33 -7.94
CA ILE A 405 -14.00 -3.81 -8.80
C ILE A 405 -13.48 -4.02 -10.22
N LEU A 406 -14.10 -4.94 -10.96
CA LEU A 406 -13.86 -5.05 -12.41
C LEU A 406 -14.52 -3.86 -13.10
N LEU A 407 -13.71 -2.98 -13.68
CA LEU A 407 -14.19 -1.82 -14.41
C LEU A 407 -14.63 -2.22 -15.83
N PRO A 408 -15.61 -1.53 -16.43
CA PRO A 408 -15.98 -1.74 -17.83
C PRO A 408 -14.79 -1.51 -18.77
N THR A 409 -14.62 -2.39 -19.76
CA THR A 409 -13.47 -2.41 -20.67
C THR A 409 -13.59 -1.39 -21.82
N ASP A 410 -14.78 -0.87 -22.10
CA ASP A 410 -15.08 0.09 -23.18
C ASP A 410 -14.19 1.36 -23.19
N GLY A 411 -13.81 1.83 -22.01
CA GLY A 411 -12.97 3.02 -21.83
C GLY A 411 -11.48 2.76 -22.01
N TYR A 412 -11.07 1.49 -21.99
CA TYR A 412 -9.67 1.06 -21.98
C TYR A 412 -9.28 0.24 -23.22
N MET A 413 -10.16 0.16 -24.21
CA MET A 413 -9.89 -0.55 -25.46
C MET A 413 -8.64 0.00 -26.16
N VAL A 414 -7.96 -0.89 -26.87
CA VAL A 414 -6.81 -0.56 -27.73
C VAL A 414 -7.18 0.56 -28.72
N GLY A 415 -6.36 1.60 -28.80
CA GLY A 415 -6.56 2.76 -29.69
C GLY A 415 -7.48 3.87 -29.15
N ARG A 416 -8.13 3.71 -27.99
CA ARG A 416 -8.85 4.80 -27.30
C ARG A 416 -7.96 5.51 -26.29
N VAL A 417 -8.27 6.77 -26.00
CA VAL A 417 -7.59 7.51 -24.92
C VAL A 417 -8.17 7.03 -23.59
N PRO A 418 -7.36 6.44 -22.70
CA PRO A 418 -7.85 5.93 -21.42
C PRO A 418 -8.26 7.08 -20.50
N PRO A 419 -9.13 6.81 -19.50
CA PRO A 419 -9.48 7.80 -18.49
C PRO A 419 -8.25 8.23 -17.66
N PRO A 420 -8.29 9.38 -16.97
CA PRO A 420 -7.17 9.83 -16.16
C PRO A 420 -6.83 8.84 -15.02
N HIS A 421 -5.57 8.41 -14.93
CA HIS A 421 -5.09 7.55 -13.84
C HIS A 421 -5.06 8.33 -12.52
N LEU A 422 -5.94 7.93 -11.58
CA LEU A 422 -6.09 8.60 -10.29
C LEU A 422 -5.15 8.00 -9.24
N SER A 423 -4.52 8.85 -8.43
CA SER A 423 -3.70 8.39 -7.31
C SER A 423 -4.58 7.93 -6.15
N PRO A 424 -4.43 6.67 -5.68
CA PRO A 424 -5.21 6.14 -4.57
C PRO A 424 -4.64 6.59 -3.20
N PHE A 425 -3.54 7.36 -3.20
CA PHE A 425 -2.88 7.89 -2.01
C PHE A 425 -3.36 9.30 -1.63
N VAL A 426 -4.11 9.95 -2.52
CA VAL A 426 -4.59 11.31 -2.33
C VAL A 426 -6.05 11.27 -1.88
N ASP A 427 -6.32 11.89 -0.73
CA ASP A 427 -7.68 12.08 -0.25
C ASP A 427 -8.31 13.28 -0.97
N ASN A 428 -8.96 13.03 -2.11
CA ASN A 428 -9.60 14.04 -2.95
C ASN A 428 -10.59 14.95 -2.17
N GLU A 429 -11.18 14.44 -1.09
CA GLU A 429 -12.10 15.19 -0.21
C GLU A 429 -11.37 16.18 0.71
N ALA A 430 -10.16 15.83 1.17
CA ALA A 430 -9.31 16.71 1.98
C ALA A 430 -8.66 17.81 1.12
N GLU A 431 -8.33 17.50 -0.14
CA GLU A 431 -7.78 18.47 -1.09
C GLU A 431 -8.84 19.42 -1.67
N GLY A 432 -10.12 19.05 -1.60
CA GLY A 432 -11.23 19.91 -2.02
C GLY A 432 -11.46 19.96 -3.54
N TYR A 433 -10.87 19.03 -4.28
CA TYR A 433 -11.11 18.82 -5.71
C TYR A 433 -11.29 17.32 -5.97
N VAL A 434 -12.49 16.92 -6.37
CA VAL A 434 -12.79 15.54 -6.79
C VAL A 434 -12.85 15.53 -8.32
N PRO A 435 -11.91 14.85 -9.01
CA PRO A 435 -12.00 14.68 -10.45
C PRO A 435 -13.30 13.96 -10.84
N GLU A 436 -13.90 14.34 -11.97
CA GLU A 436 -15.16 13.75 -12.47
C GLU A 436 -15.10 12.23 -12.60
N TYR A 437 -13.96 11.70 -13.04
CA TYR A 437 -13.73 10.25 -13.13
C TYR A 437 -13.78 9.55 -11.76
N ALA A 438 -13.36 10.22 -10.67
CA ALA A 438 -13.46 9.67 -9.32
C ALA A 438 -14.92 9.51 -8.89
N GLU A 439 -15.82 10.39 -9.34
CA GLU A 439 -17.26 10.25 -9.10
C GLU A 439 -17.85 9.08 -9.90
N VAL A 440 -17.42 8.89 -11.14
CA VAL A 440 -17.82 7.74 -11.98
C VAL A 440 -17.41 6.43 -11.32
N VAL A 441 -16.16 6.31 -10.87
CA VAL A 441 -15.68 5.11 -10.16
C VAL A 441 -16.45 4.89 -8.86
N ARG A 442 -16.79 5.95 -8.11
CA ARG A 442 -17.64 5.84 -6.91
C ARG A 442 -19.05 5.33 -7.23
N ARG A 443 -19.66 5.80 -8.33
CA ARG A 443 -20.98 5.31 -8.78
C ARG A 443 -20.91 3.85 -9.18
N LEU A 444 -19.94 3.46 -10.00
CA LEU A 444 -19.72 2.06 -10.41
C LEU A 444 -19.47 1.16 -9.19
N LYS A 445 -18.71 1.64 -8.20
CA LYS A 445 -18.50 0.92 -6.94
C LYS A 445 -19.79 0.79 -6.12
N ALA A 446 -20.63 1.81 -6.10
CA ALA A 446 -21.93 1.76 -5.44
C ALA A 446 -22.92 0.84 -6.18
N GLU A 447 -22.85 0.75 -7.50
CA GLU A 447 -23.65 -0.17 -8.32
C GLU A 447 -23.21 -1.62 -8.11
N ALA A 448 -21.91 -1.90 -8.17
CA ALA A 448 -21.36 -3.24 -7.90
C ALA A 448 -21.70 -3.74 -6.48
N LYS A 449 -21.65 -2.84 -5.48
CA LYS A 449 -22.06 -3.19 -4.11
C LYS A 449 -23.56 -3.42 -3.95
N LYS A 450 -24.39 -2.81 -4.79
CA LYS A 450 -25.85 -3.01 -4.76
C LYS A 450 -26.27 -4.36 -5.36
N GLU A 451 -25.52 -4.87 -6.35
CA GLU A 451 -25.78 -6.21 -6.91
C GLU A 451 -25.44 -7.35 -5.94
N VAL A 452 -24.55 -7.12 -4.97
CA VAL A 452 -24.11 -8.15 -4.00
C VAL A 452 -25.02 -8.27 -2.76
N LEU A 453 -26.08 -7.46 -2.62
CA LEU A 453 -26.97 -7.58 -1.46
C LEU A 453 -27.86 -8.84 -1.57
N PRO A 454 -27.75 -9.82 -0.64
CA PRO A 454 -28.83 -10.76 -0.39
C PRO A 454 -30.02 -9.98 0.20
N MET A 455 -31.25 -10.46 -0.06
CA MET A 455 -32.47 -9.83 0.45
C MET A 455 -32.37 -9.41 1.93
N PRO A 456 -32.88 -8.22 2.33
CA PRO A 456 -32.89 -7.79 3.72
C PRO A 456 -33.69 -8.75 4.61
N GLY A 457 -32.98 -9.54 5.41
CA GLY A 457 -33.56 -10.30 6.52
C GLY A 457 -32.87 -11.64 6.81
N LEU A 458 -31.71 -11.60 7.48
CA LEU A 458 -31.35 -12.40 8.68
C LEU A 458 -29.85 -12.25 9.00
N GLU A 459 -29.56 -11.91 10.26
CA GLU A 459 -28.41 -12.36 11.09
C GLU A 459 -26.98 -11.98 10.62
N ASN A 460 -26.11 -11.28 11.37
CA ASN A 460 -25.88 -11.19 12.81
C ASN A 460 -25.32 -9.80 13.17
N LEU A 461 -25.88 -9.16 14.21
CA LEU A 461 -25.32 -7.96 14.83
C LEU A 461 -24.89 -8.34 16.25
N ASP A 462 -23.57 -8.35 16.46
CA ASP A 462 -22.97 -8.43 17.79
C ASP A 462 -23.32 -7.17 18.58
N LEU A 463 -24.04 -7.41 19.69
CA LEU A 463 -24.61 -6.42 20.59
C LEU A 463 -23.63 -6.14 21.73
N ASP A 464 -22.81 -5.08 21.65
CA ASP A 464 -22.08 -4.59 22.83
C ASP A 464 -21.59 -3.12 22.75
N ASP A 465 -22.38 -2.20 22.17
CA ASP A 465 -22.16 -0.76 22.43
C ASP A 465 -23.46 0.09 22.37
N PRO A 466 -24.01 0.54 23.52
CA PRO A 466 -25.31 1.23 23.59
C PRO A 466 -25.33 2.63 22.97
N GLN A 467 -24.17 3.19 22.61
CA GLN A 467 -24.08 4.53 22.00
C GLN A 467 -24.24 4.50 20.46
N SER A 468 -23.95 3.36 19.81
CA SER A 468 -24.01 3.19 18.35
C SER A 468 -25.45 3.01 17.83
N LEU A 469 -26.27 2.24 18.55
CA LEU A 469 -27.67 1.93 18.20
C LEU A 469 -28.57 3.16 18.09
N VAL A 470 -28.28 4.22 18.86
CA VAL A 470 -29.05 5.47 18.82
C VAL A 470 -28.71 6.31 17.59
N ALA A 471 -27.46 6.26 17.11
CA ALA A 471 -27.03 7.00 15.94
C ALA A 471 -27.56 6.36 14.64
N GLU A 472 -27.51 5.03 14.52
CA GLU A 472 -28.05 4.30 13.37
C GLU A 472 -29.58 4.39 13.29
N GLY A 473 -30.29 4.33 14.42
CA GLY A 473 -31.74 4.49 14.47
C GLY A 473 -32.22 5.89 14.06
N ILE A 474 -31.41 6.92 14.29
CA ILE A 474 -31.71 8.30 13.88
C ILE A 474 -31.45 8.49 12.38
N MET A 475 -30.34 7.95 11.83
CA MET A 475 -30.02 8.05 10.41
C MET A 475 -31.00 7.28 9.52
N SER A 476 -31.38 6.07 9.92
CA SER A 476 -32.37 5.24 9.23
C SER A 476 -33.75 5.93 9.15
N ARG A 477 -34.14 6.65 10.21
CA ARG A 477 -35.43 7.35 10.26
C ARG A 477 -35.42 8.62 9.42
N THR A 478 -34.30 9.34 9.33
CA THR A 478 -34.17 10.52 8.47
C THR A 478 -34.19 10.16 6.98
N GLU A 479 -33.54 9.05 6.61
CA GLU A 479 -33.53 8.56 5.22
C GLU A 479 -34.92 8.05 4.80
N ALA A 480 -35.63 7.35 5.69
CA ALA A 480 -37.01 6.92 5.43
C ALA A 480 -37.97 8.11 5.23
N ILE A 481 -37.79 9.20 5.97
CA ILE A 481 -38.59 10.43 5.83
C ILE A 481 -38.26 11.14 4.50
N GLU A 482 -37.00 11.19 4.10
CA GLU A 482 -36.58 11.81 2.83
C GLU A 482 -37.11 11.03 1.61
N ILE A 483 -37.12 9.71 1.68
CA ILE A 483 -37.67 8.83 0.64
C ILE A 483 -39.19 9.02 0.54
N ALA A 484 -39.90 9.10 1.67
CA ALA A 484 -41.34 9.36 1.69
C ALA A 484 -41.69 10.75 1.10
N GLN A 485 -40.88 11.77 1.38
CA GLN A 485 -41.06 13.11 0.82
C GLN A 485 -40.82 13.17 -0.69
N LYS A 486 -39.81 12.42 -1.20
CA LYS A 486 -39.57 12.34 -2.64
C LYS A 486 -40.69 11.59 -3.37
N LYS A 487 -41.22 10.54 -2.76
CA LYS A 487 -42.35 9.77 -3.32
C LYS A 487 -43.62 10.63 -3.45
N LEU A 488 -43.94 11.41 -2.41
CA LEU A 488 -45.07 12.36 -2.46
C LEU A 488 -44.89 13.43 -3.55
N LYS A 489 -43.68 13.96 -3.73
CA LYS A 489 -43.38 14.94 -4.80
C LYS A 489 -43.53 14.35 -6.20
N MET A 490 -43.18 13.08 -6.39
CA MET A 490 -43.34 12.39 -7.68
C MET A 490 -44.82 12.15 -8.00
N ASP A 491 -45.60 11.68 -7.02
CA ASP A 491 -47.05 11.45 -7.18
C ASP A 491 -47.80 12.75 -7.52
N GLU A 492 -47.36 13.90 -7.00
CA GLU A 492 -47.93 15.22 -7.31
C GLU A 492 -47.57 15.72 -8.71
N LEU A 493 -46.36 15.42 -9.20
CA LEU A 493 -45.95 15.75 -10.56
C LEU A 493 -46.71 14.91 -11.59
N GLU A 494 -46.96 13.63 -11.30
CA GLU A 494 -47.75 12.74 -12.16
C GLU A 494 -49.21 13.20 -12.30
N LYS A 495 -49.80 13.70 -11.21
CA LYS A 495 -51.15 14.30 -11.25
C LYS A 495 -51.20 15.57 -12.09
N ARG A 496 -50.21 16.47 -11.95
CA ARG A 496 -50.11 17.68 -12.78
C ARG A 496 -50.00 17.33 -14.26
N TYR A 497 -49.19 16.33 -14.59
CA TYR A 497 -49.03 15.84 -15.95
C TYR A 497 -50.34 15.24 -16.50
N HIS A 498 -51.10 14.48 -15.70
CA HIS A 498 -52.39 13.93 -16.10
C HIS A 498 -53.46 15.01 -16.33
N GLU A 499 -53.47 16.06 -15.52
CA GLU A 499 -54.39 17.19 -15.67
C GLU A 499 -54.07 18.06 -16.90
N GLU A 500 -52.80 18.25 -17.23
CA GLU A 500 -52.39 18.92 -18.47
C GLU A 500 -52.77 18.09 -19.70
N LEU A 501 -52.53 16.78 -19.67
CA LEU A 501 -52.90 15.86 -20.75
C LEU A 501 -54.43 15.85 -21.00
N GLN A 502 -55.24 15.91 -19.93
CA GLN A 502 -56.70 16.01 -20.04
C GLN A 502 -57.16 17.34 -20.65
N LYS A 503 -56.46 18.45 -20.37
CA LYS A 503 -56.78 19.77 -20.94
C LYS A 503 -56.39 19.86 -22.42
N GLU A 504 -55.30 19.21 -22.83
CA GLU A 504 -54.91 19.09 -24.24
C GLU A 504 -55.90 18.25 -25.05
N LEU A 505 -56.41 17.15 -24.46
CA LEU A 505 -57.44 16.29 -25.07
C LEU A 505 -58.77 17.02 -25.33
N GLN A 506 -59.10 18.05 -24.53
CA GLN A 506 -60.34 18.85 -24.70
C GLN A 506 -60.24 19.98 -25.75
N LYS A 507 -59.08 20.17 -26.41
CA LYS A 507 -58.86 21.09 -27.55
C LYS A 507 -59.44 22.51 -27.40
N LEU A 508 -59.19 23.18 -26.27
CA LEU A 508 -59.49 24.61 -26.10
C LEU A 508 -58.29 25.49 -26.53
N PRO A 509 -58.50 26.63 -27.22
CA PRO A 509 -57.40 27.46 -27.73
C PRO A 509 -56.71 28.29 -26.64
N TYR A 510 -55.39 28.43 -26.81
CA TYR A 510 -54.40 28.96 -25.85
C TYR A 510 -54.55 30.45 -25.44
N SER A 511 -55.54 31.18 -25.96
CA SER A 511 -55.64 32.64 -25.79
C SER A 511 -56.54 33.11 -24.64
N ALA A 512 -57.15 32.21 -23.85
CA ALA A 512 -57.92 32.57 -22.64
C ALA A 512 -57.14 32.38 -21.32
N ALA A 513 -55.81 32.20 -21.37
CA ALA A 513 -54.97 31.87 -20.21
C ALA A 513 -54.42 33.07 -19.41
N ALA A 514 -55.00 34.27 -19.57
CA ALA A 514 -54.58 35.47 -18.85
C ALA A 514 -55.35 35.71 -17.53
N SER A 515 -56.54 35.12 -17.37
CA SER A 515 -57.36 35.27 -16.16
C SER A 515 -57.13 34.16 -15.11
N SER A 516 -56.44 33.07 -15.47
CA SER A 516 -56.15 31.95 -14.55
C SER A 516 -54.81 32.06 -13.80
N LYS A 517 -53.84 32.85 -14.30
CA LYS A 517 -52.54 33.05 -13.63
C LYS A 517 -52.66 33.66 -12.23
N LYS A 518 -53.62 34.58 -12.02
CA LYS A 518 -53.87 35.20 -10.71
C LYS A 518 -54.44 34.24 -9.65
N ASN A 519 -55.10 33.17 -10.07
CA ASN A 519 -55.62 32.16 -9.13
C ASN A 519 -54.61 31.03 -8.88
N ALA A 520 -53.78 30.69 -9.87
CA ALA A 520 -52.68 29.74 -9.69
C ALA A 520 -51.58 30.30 -8.77
N ASP A 521 -51.15 31.56 -8.99
CA ASP A 521 -50.11 32.19 -8.15
C ASP A 521 -50.55 32.37 -6.68
N ARG A 522 -51.86 32.62 -6.44
CA ARG A 522 -52.41 32.75 -5.08
C ARG A 522 -52.47 31.42 -4.33
N ILE A 523 -52.78 30.34 -5.03
CA ILE A 523 -52.83 29.00 -4.45
C ILE A 523 -51.40 28.48 -4.21
N ASP A 524 -50.46 28.77 -5.12
CA ASP A 524 -49.04 28.44 -4.94
C ASP A 524 -48.39 29.22 -3.79
N GLU A 525 -48.75 30.49 -3.56
CA GLU A 525 -48.30 31.25 -2.38
C GLU A 525 -48.89 30.71 -1.07
N GLU A 526 -50.18 30.38 -1.00
CA GLU A 526 -50.80 29.83 0.22
C GLU A 526 -50.31 28.41 0.57
N ILE A 527 -49.94 27.60 -0.43
CA ILE A 527 -49.38 26.26 -0.24
C ILE A 527 -47.91 26.34 0.18
N LYS A 528 -47.13 27.23 -0.43
CA LYS A 528 -45.72 27.46 -0.04
C LYS A 528 -45.61 27.96 1.40
N ASP A 529 -46.52 28.84 1.82
CA ASP A 529 -46.60 29.33 3.20
C ASP A 529 -46.97 28.24 4.22
N ARG A 530 -47.77 27.23 3.84
CA ARG A 530 -48.11 26.10 4.72
C ARG A 530 -46.97 25.08 4.83
N VAL A 531 -46.21 24.88 3.75
CA VAL A 531 -45.03 23.99 3.74
C VAL A 531 -43.86 24.61 4.50
N ASP A 532 -43.64 25.91 4.38
CA ASP A 532 -42.58 26.61 5.12
C ASP A 532 -42.88 26.71 6.63
N ARG A 533 -44.15 26.75 7.02
CA ARG A 533 -44.57 26.70 8.44
C ARG A 533 -44.39 25.30 9.04
N SER A 534 -44.79 24.24 8.33
CA SER A 534 -44.61 22.87 8.83
C SER A 534 -43.14 22.44 8.87
N ALA A 535 -42.30 22.92 7.93
CA ALA A 535 -40.86 22.69 7.97
C ALA A 535 -40.17 23.43 9.13
N LYS A 536 -40.60 24.65 9.44
CA LYS A 536 -40.10 25.40 10.62
C LYS A 536 -40.49 24.74 11.94
N ASP A 537 -41.74 24.30 12.07
CA ASP A 537 -42.23 23.65 13.29
C ASP A 537 -41.49 22.32 13.58
N VAL A 538 -41.12 21.55 12.55
CA VAL A 538 -40.33 20.32 12.71
C VAL A 538 -38.87 20.63 13.08
N SER A 539 -38.29 21.69 12.49
CA SER A 539 -36.93 22.11 12.81
C SER A 539 -36.80 22.72 14.21
N ASP A 540 -37.83 23.45 14.65
CA ASP A 540 -37.88 24.07 15.98
C ASP A 540 -38.09 23.00 17.07
N MET A 541 -38.90 21.97 16.79
CA MET A 541 -39.05 20.82 17.68
C MET A 541 -37.74 20.01 17.84
N ASP A 542 -36.97 19.82 16.77
CA ASP A 542 -35.67 19.13 16.83
C ASP A 542 -34.58 19.98 17.52
N GLN A 543 -34.63 21.31 17.34
CA GLN A 543 -33.77 22.20 18.13
C GLN A 543 -34.10 22.13 19.61
N ILE A 544 -35.36 21.99 20.02
CA ILE A 544 -35.77 21.92 21.43
C ILE A 544 -35.26 20.64 22.13
N VAL A 545 -35.11 19.52 21.41
CA VAL A 545 -34.67 18.23 21.96
C VAL A 545 -33.14 18.13 22.17
N ARG A 546 -32.34 18.96 21.47
CA ARG A 546 -30.86 18.95 21.57
C ARG A 546 -30.34 19.66 22.83
N THR A 547 -29.30 19.11 23.47
CA THR A 547 -28.66 19.73 24.64
C THR A 547 -27.91 21.03 24.26
N ARG A 548 -27.71 21.97 25.22
CA ARG A 548 -27.06 23.28 24.96
C ARG A 548 -25.69 23.17 24.27
N LYS A 549 -24.89 22.15 24.61
CA LYS A 549 -23.58 21.90 23.97
C LYS A 549 -23.72 21.43 22.53
N GLN A 550 -24.68 20.55 22.23
CA GLN A 550 -24.95 20.06 20.87
C GLN A 550 -25.49 21.18 19.96
N ARG A 551 -26.35 22.08 20.48
CA ARG A 551 -26.83 23.25 19.72
C ARG A 551 -25.70 24.20 19.32
N GLY A 552 -24.74 24.43 20.23
CA GLY A 552 -23.56 25.26 19.94
C GLY A 552 -22.65 24.66 18.88
N LEU A 553 -22.46 23.34 18.92
CA LEU A 553 -21.68 22.59 17.94
C LEU A 553 -22.30 22.59 16.54
N VAL A 554 -23.62 22.37 16.46
CA VAL A 554 -24.36 22.38 15.19
C VAL A 554 -24.33 23.77 14.57
N LYS A 555 -24.57 24.83 15.35
CA LYS A 555 -24.47 26.22 14.85
C LYS A 555 -23.06 26.57 14.38
N ALA A 556 -22.03 26.06 15.05
CA ALA A 556 -20.64 26.24 14.61
C ALA A 556 -20.33 25.48 13.31
N MET A 557 -20.89 24.28 13.14
CA MET A 557 -20.79 23.51 11.90
C MET A 557 -21.52 24.20 10.74
N GLU A 558 -22.75 24.68 10.96
CA GLU A 558 -23.54 25.41 9.96
C GLU A 558 -22.82 26.68 9.49
N MET A 559 -22.33 27.50 10.43
CA MET A 559 -21.51 28.68 10.08
C MET A 559 -20.21 28.31 9.35
N GLY A 560 -19.64 27.14 9.65
CA GLY A 560 -18.47 26.61 8.95
C GLY A 560 -18.79 26.18 7.52
N ILE A 561 -19.92 25.50 7.32
CA ILE A 561 -20.42 25.05 6.02
C ILE A 561 -20.79 26.25 5.15
N GLU A 562 -21.49 27.26 5.69
CA GLU A 562 -21.83 28.49 4.98
C GLU A 562 -20.59 29.27 4.54
N LYS A 563 -19.58 29.42 5.43
CA LYS A 563 -18.31 30.07 5.08
C LYS A 563 -17.55 29.30 3.99
N LYS A 564 -17.57 27.97 4.03
CA LYS A 564 -16.97 27.12 2.99
C LYS A 564 -17.72 27.26 1.66
N ALA A 565 -19.05 27.20 1.68
CA ALA A 565 -19.90 27.37 0.49
C ALA A 565 -19.72 28.75 -0.15
N ALA A 566 -19.65 29.82 0.66
CA ALA A 566 -19.38 31.17 0.18
C ALA A 566 -17.99 31.28 -0.48
N LYS A 567 -16.97 30.62 0.07
CA LYS A 567 -15.61 30.59 -0.50
C LYS A 567 -15.55 29.80 -1.81
N VAL A 568 -16.26 28.66 -1.90
CA VAL A 568 -16.37 27.87 -3.13
C VAL A 568 -17.11 28.65 -4.22
N ASN A 569 -18.19 29.33 -3.89
CA ASN A 569 -18.92 30.18 -4.83
C ASN A 569 -18.07 31.37 -5.32
N LEU A 570 -17.23 31.94 -4.46
CA LEU A 570 -16.26 32.96 -4.85
C LEU A 570 -15.22 32.42 -5.85
N LEU A 571 -14.74 31.19 -5.64
CA LEU A 571 -13.78 30.52 -6.54
C LEU A 571 -14.42 30.16 -7.89
N LYS A 572 -15.67 29.68 -7.90
CA LYS A 572 -16.44 29.43 -9.13
C LYS A 572 -16.62 30.72 -9.94
N LYS A 573 -17.00 31.83 -9.29
CA LYS A 573 -17.09 33.14 -9.94
C LYS A 573 -15.74 33.63 -10.48
N ARG A 574 -14.64 33.38 -9.77
CA ARG A 574 -13.28 33.71 -10.28
C ARG A 574 -12.90 32.86 -11.49
N LYS A 575 -13.23 31.57 -11.49
CA LYS A 575 -13.00 30.67 -12.62
C LYS A 575 -13.81 31.08 -13.85
N GLU A 576 -15.11 31.36 -13.68
CA GLU A 576 -15.96 31.88 -14.76
C GLU A 576 -15.42 33.21 -15.31
N ASN A 577 -14.87 34.08 -14.47
CA ASN A 577 -14.27 35.34 -14.91
C ASN A 577 -12.93 35.15 -15.63
N ILE A 578 -12.18 34.09 -15.34
CA ILE A 578 -10.94 33.73 -16.05
C ILE A 578 -11.27 33.07 -17.40
N GLU A 579 -12.29 32.22 -17.47
CA GLU A 579 -12.77 31.62 -18.72
C GLU A 579 -13.45 32.65 -19.64
N LYS A 580 -14.08 33.69 -19.07
CA LYS A 580 -14.67 34.81 -19.82
C LYS A 580 -13.66 35.90 -20.22
N ALA A 581 -12.42 35.86 -19.71
CA ALA A 581 -11.38 36.77 -20.18
C ALA A 581 -10.88 36.26 -21.55
N PRO A 582 -11.11 36.99 -22.67
CA PRO A 582 -10.57 36.57 -23.95
C PRO A 582 -9.04 36.60 -23.87
N ALA A 583 -8.38 35.55 -24.36
CA ALA A 583 -6.95 35.49 -24.52
C ALA A 583 -6.47 36.76 -25.25
N SER A 584 -5.92 37.71 -24.51
CA SER A 584 -5.28 38.89 -25.07
C SER A 584 -4.07 38.40 -25.86
N LYS A 585 -4.25 38.40 -27.19
CA LYS A 585 -3.23 38.18 -28.21
C LYS A 585 -1.88 38.77 -27.79
N SER A 586 -0.88 37.91 -27.58
CA SER A 586 0.52 38.28 -27.75
C SER A 586 0.91 37.95 -29.19
N SER A 587 0.78 38.95 -30.07
CA SER A 587 1.63 39.09 -31.25
C SER A 587 3.07 39.41 -30.85
#